data_AF-A0A137QA00-F1
#
_entry.id   AF-A0A137QA00-F1
#
_cell.length_a   1.000
_cell.length_b   1.000
_cell.length_c   1.000
_cell.angle_alpha   90.00
_cell.angle_beta   90.00
_cell.angle_gamma   90.00
#
_symmetry.space_group_name_H-M   'P 1'
#
loop_
_entity.id
_entity.type
_entity.pdbx_description
1 polymer ?
#
loop_
_entity_poly.entity_id
_entity_poly.type
_entity_poly.pdbx_seq_one_letter_code
_entity_poly.pdbx_strand_id
1 'polypeptide(L)'
;MELPSCRSSVTVAAALPASARDKWHVMTNAEHSIQIPSTAPSFRGARLINLIRTPVRYVGRDLEDPRRTKRTVQYKEPEDVWNYIGGGKRLPAQWNMWLSHTRKHPPTLEELQQDLERQRQVLANAALIEARDLEERQERLRIEQSLKAENAKRTRIEQPQIPSQQSPTPDHDAPESRKAAPKQDSSPTADEPESWSPQTLRRRG
;
A
#
# COMPACT_ATOMS: atom_id res chain seq x y z
N MET A 1 -11.13 8.47 -58.83
CA MET A 1 -12.04 7.47 -58.22
C MET A 1 -11.76 7.49 -56.73
N GLU A 2 -12.47 8.37 -56.01
CA GLU A 2 -12.30 8.57 -54.58
C GLU A 2 -13.40 7.83 -53.83
N LEU A 3 -13.01 7.07 -52.80
CA LEU A 3 -13.92 6.30 -51.95
C LEU A 3 -14.41 7.18 -50.78
N PRO A 4 -15.70 7.14 -50.42
CA PRO A 4 -16.21 7.88 -49.26
C PRO A 4 -15.86 7.18 -47.93
N SER A 5 -15.25 7.96 -47.04
CA SER A 5 -14.94 7.61 -45.65
C SER A 5 -16.19 7.67 -44.78
N CYS A 6 -16.67 6.53 -44.31
CA CYS A 6 -17.74 6.42 -43.33
C CYS A 6 -17.21 6.74 -41.92
N ARG A 7 -17.50 7.95 -41.42
CA ARG A 7 -17.39 8.30 -39.99
C ARG A 7 -18.69 7.93 -39.28
N SER A 8 -18.70 6.81 -38.56
CA SER A 8 -19.75 6.50 -37.57
C SER A 8 -19.44 7.24 -36.28
N SER A 9 -20.27 8.24 -35.95
CA SER A 9 -20.32 8.87 -34.64
C SER A 9 -21.15 7.98 -33.71
N VAL A 10 -20.52 7.34 -32.74
CA VAL A 10 -21.21 6.65 -31.64
C VAL A 10 -21.49 7.69 -30.55
N THR A 11 -22.76 8.03 -30.38
CA THR A 11 -23.26 8.78 -29.24
C THR A 11 -23.90 7.78 -28.28
N VAL A 12 -23.26 7.50 -27.16
CA VAL A 12 -23.91 6.82 -26.03
C VAL A 12 -23.93 7.80 -24.87
N ALA A 13 -25.07 8.45 -24.72
CA ALA A 13 -25.47 9.13 -23.50
C ALA A 13 -25.86 8.06 -22.48
N ALA A 14 -25.10 7.94 -21.39
CA ALA A 14 -25.50 7.19 -20.22
C ALA A 14 -25.46 8.13 -19.00
N ALA A 15 -26.64 8.28 -18.41
CA ALA A 15 -26.94 9.18 -17.31
C ALA A 15 -26.18 8.79 -16.03
N LEU A 16 -25.59 9.80 -15.40
CA LEU A 16 -25.08 9.74 -14.03
C LEU A 16 -26.24 9.88 -13.04
N PRO A 17 -26.42 8.98 -12.05
CA PRO A 17 -27.25 9.29 -10.90
C PRO A 17 -26.50 10.24 -9.95
N ALA A 18 -27.10 11.41 -9.75
CA ALA A 18 -26.80 12.34 -8.68
C ALA A 18 -27.24 11.73 -7.34
N SER A 19 -26.32 11.47 -6.42
CA SER A 19 -26.56 11.51 -4.97
C SER A 19 -25.26 11.33 -4.18
N ALA A 20 -25.21 11.89 -2.97
CA ALA A 20 -24.10 11.90 -2.02
C ALA A 20 -23.04 13.02 -2.18
N ARG A 21 -23.50 14.26 -2.31
CA ARG A 21 -22.77 15.42 -1.74
C ARG A 21 -23.36 15.72 -0.37
N ASP A 22 -22.85 15.08 0.67
CA ASP A 22 -23.11 15.50 2.05
C ASP A 22 -21.84 16.06 2.70
N LYS A 23 -21.84 17.39 2.77
CA LYS A 23 -21.44 18.21 3.91
C LYS A 23 -20.07 17.93 4.54
N TRP A 24 -19.05 18.52 3.93
CA TRP A 24 -17.98 19.15 4.71
C TRP A 24 -18.31 20.64 4.82
N HIS A 25 -18.96 21.01 5.92
CA HIS A 25 -19.14 22.40 6.33
C HIS A 25 -17.75 23.00 6.57
N VAL A 26 -17.28 23.81 5.63
CA VAL A 26 -16.20 24.76 5.85
C VAL A 26 -16.81 25.93 6.62
N MET A 27 -16.71 25.92 7.95
CA MET A 27 -16.92 27.13 8.73
C MET A 27 -15.64 27.98 8.64
N THR A 28 -15.63 28.91 7.71
CA THR A 28 -14.88 30.15 7.84
C THR A 28 -15.53 30.99 8.94
N ASN A 29 -14.85 31.19 10.06
CA ASN A 29 -15.12 32.31 10.97
C ASN A 29 -13.76 32.98 11.23
N ALA A 30 -13.46 34.10 10.57
CA ALA A 30 -13.92 35.44 10.94
C ALA A 30 -13.36 35.85 12.30
N GLU A 31 -12.36 36.72 12.21
CA GLU A 31 -11.75 37.51 13.28
C GLU A 31 -12.82 38.03 14.24
N HIS A 32 -12.65 37.80 15.54
CA HIS A 32 -13.17 38.67 16.59
C HIS A 32 -12.16 38.68 17.75
N SER A 33 -11.37 39.74 17.76
CA SER A 33 -10.63 40.19 18.94
C SER A 33 -11.65 40.67 19.97
N ILE A 34 -11.81 39.95 21.08
CA ILE A 34 -12.46 40.47 22.28
C ILE A 34 -11.62 40.07 23.49
N GLN A 35 -11.40 41.09 24.31
CA GLN A 35 -10.47 41.20 25.42
C GLN A 35 -11.25 41.01 26.75
N ILE A 36 -10.58 40.47 27.78
CA ILE A 36 -10.85 40.58 29.25
C ILE A 36 -11.84 39.52 29.87
N PRO A 37 -11.80 39.15 31.18
CA PRO A 37 -10.72 39.01 32.19
C PRO A 37 -10.60 37.59 32.84
N SER A 38 -9.49 37.41 33.55
CA SER A 38 -9.22 36.44 34.62
C SER A 38 -10.39 36.17 35.58
N THR A 39 -10.68 34.89 35.83
CA THR A 39 -11.27 34.43 37.10
C THR A 39 -10.88 32.97 37.35
N ALA A 40 -10.06 32.75 38.39
CA ALA A 40 -9.76 31.42 38.92
C ALA A 40 -10.97 30.86 39.68
N PRO A 41 -11.09 29.53 39.76
CA PRO A 41 -11.25 28.96 41.09
C PRO A 41 -10.27 27.81 41.37
N SER A 42 -9.62 27.97 42.52
CA SER A 42 -8.97 26.94 43.31
C SER A 42 -9.92 25.77 43.57
N PHE A 43 -9.49 24.55 43.27
CA PHE A 43 -9.85 23.39 44.10
C PHE A 43 -8.66 22.43 44.25
N ARG A 44 -8.21 22.30 45.50
CA ARG A 44 -7.29 21.28 45.99
C ARG A 44 -8.07 19.98 46.22
N GLY A 45 -7.50 18.86 45.80
CA GLY A 45 -8.01 17.53 46.12
C GLY A 45 -6.99 16.45 45.76
N ALA A 46 -6.10 16.13 46.71
CA ALA A 46 -5.15 15.03 46.63
C ALA A 46 -5.80 13.70 47.04
N ARG A 47 -5.38 12.59 46.40
CA ARG A 47 -5.00 11.28 46.97
C ARG A 47 -4.97 10.23 45.84
N LEU A 48 -3.78 9.73 45.48
CA LEU A 48 -3.13 8.53 46.04
C LEU A 48 -3.79 7.22 45.58
N ILE A 49 -3.28 6.62 44.49
CA ILE A 49 -3.09 5.16 44.38
C ILE A 49 -1.83 4.90 43.52
N ASN A 50 -0.68 4.84 44.18
CA ASN A 50 0.50 4.14 43.66
C ASN A 50 0.79 3.02 44.67
N LEU A 51 0.71 1.75 44.23
CA LEU A 51 1.54 0.59 44.64
C LEU A 51 0.75 -0.72 44.51
N ILE A 52 0.86 -1.40 43.37
CA ILE A 52 1.00 -2.87 43.35
C ILE A 52 2.06 -3.23 42.29
N ARG A 53 3.26 -3.49 42.80
CA ARG A 53 4.33 -4.38 42.32
C ARG A 53 4.16 -4.98 40.91
N THR A 54 4.97 -4.47 39.98
CA THR A 54 5.73 -5.35 39.07
C THR A 54 7.22 -5.12 39.36
N PRO A 55 8.06 -6.17 39.43
CA PRO A 55 9.50 -5.98 39.47
C PRO A 55 9.90 -5.35 38.13
N VAL A 56 10.36 -4.10 38.20
CA VAL A 56 10.96 -3.40 37.07
C VAL A 56 12.20 -4.21 36.67
N ARG A 57 12.04 -5.13 35.71
CA ARG A 57 13.16 -5.54 34.88
C ARG A 57 13.63 -4.26 34.21
N TYR A 58 14.88 -3.91 34.47
CA TYR A 58 15.55 -2.78 33.89
C TYR A 58 15.75 -3.08 32.40
N VAL A 59 14.74 -2.80 31.57
CA VAL A 59 14.83 -2.93 30.12
C VAL A 59 15.30 -1.58 29.60
N GLY A 60 16.59 -1.48 29.32
CA GLY A 60 17.17 -0.35 28.59
C GLY A 60 17.34 0.90 29.43
N ARG A 61 18.59 1.21 29.78
CA ARG A 61 19.03 2.59 29.96
C ARG A 61 19.06 3.23 28.58
N ASP A 62 17.88 3.47 27.98
CA ASP A 62 17.80 4.11 26.69
C ASP A 62 18.35 5.53 26.86
N LEU A 63 19.59 5.71 26.42
CA LEU A 63 20.19 6.81 25.67
C LEU A 63 19.47 8.18 25.66
N GLU A 64 18.88 8.61 26.78
CA GLU A 64 18.43 9.98 26.98
C GLU A 64 19.68 10.79 27.34
N ASP A 65 20.45 11.15 26.30
CA ASP A 65 21.52 12.14 26.43
C ASP A 65 20.92 13.42 27.02
N PRO A 66 21.35 13.88 28.22
CA PRO A 66 20.82 15.11 28.83
C PRO A 66 21.07 16.36 27.99
N ARG A 67 21.93 16.24 26.97
CA ARG A 67 22.26 17.27 25.98
C ARG A 67 21.21 17.40 24.88
N ARG A 68 20.34 16.41 24.68
CA ARG A 68 19.29 16.45 23.67
C ARG A 68 18.09 17.22 24.20
N THR A 69 17.84 18.39 23.63
CA THR A 69 16.66 19.21 23.98
C THR A 69 15.38 18.40 23.78
N LYS A 70 14.48 18.40 24.76
CA LYS A 70 13.19 17.73 24.61
C LYS A 70 12.26 18.58 23.74
N ARG A 71 11.66 17.98 22.71
CA ARG A 71 10.58 18.60 21.90
C ARG A 71 9.25 17.99 22.36
N THR A 72 8.25 18.82 22.62
CA THR A 72 6.92 18.37 23.08
C THR A 72 5.83 19.05 22.26
N VAL A 73 4.69 18.37 22.11
CA VAL A 73 3.48 18.89 21.49
C VAL A 73 2.48 19.18 22.59
N GLN A 74 1.93 20.39 22.60
CA GLN A 74 0.81 20.74 23.46
C GLN A 74 -0.47 20.63 22.64
N TYR A 75 -1.39 19.80 23.12
CA TYR A 75 -2.71 19.67 22.52
C TYR A 75 -3.63 20.75 23.09
N LYS A 76 -4.56 21.23 22.26
CA LYS A 76 -5.52 22.27 22.68
C LYS A 76 -6.51 21.73 23.71
N GLU A 77 -7.00 20.51 23.48
CA GLU A 77 -7.98 19.84 24.33
C GLU A 77 -7.39 18.54 24.89
N PRO A 78 -7.75 18.15 26.12
CA PRO A 78 -7.25 16.92 26.73
C PRO A 78 -7.74 15.66 26.01
N GLU A 79 -8.91 15.74 25.36
CA GLU A 79 -9.47 14.64 24.56
C GLU A 79 -8.62 14.32 23.33
N ASP A 80 -7.93 15.31 22.76
CA ASP A 80 -7.05 15.08 21.60
C ASP A 80 -5.85 14.21 21.95
N VAL A 81 -5.39 14.23 23.20
CA VAL A 81 -4.34 13.32 23.68
C VAL A 81 -4.83 11.88 23.62
N TRP A 82 -6.05 11.62 24.10
CA TRP A 82 -6.66 10.29 24.07
C TRP A 82 -6.95 9.84 22.64
N ASN A 83 -7.45 10.73 21.78
CA ASN A 83 -7.67 10.45 20.36
C ASN A 83 -6.38 10.12 19.62
N TYR A 84 -5.26 10.74 20.02
CA TYR A 84 -3.94 10.44 19.48
C TYR A 84 -3.46 9.04 19.91
N ILE A 85 -3.56 8.73 21.20
CA ILE A 85 -3.16 7.42 21.74
C ILE A 85 -4.04 6.29 21.17
N GLY A 86 -5.34 6.54 21.04
CA GLY A 86 -6.30 5.61 20.44
C GLY A 86 -6.19 5.46 18.92
N GLY A 87 -5.29 6.21 18.26
CA GLY A 87 -5.05 6.14 16.83
C GLY A 87 -6.11 6.81 15.94
N GLY A 88 -7.12 7.46 16.52
CA GLY A 88 -8.17 8.16 15.79
C GLY A 88 -7.70 9.44 15.11
N LYS A 89 -6.71 10.13 15.69
CA LYS A 89 -6.02 11.28 15.07
C LYS A 89 -4.52 11.05 15.11
N ARG A 90 -3.84 11.11 13.97
CA ARG A 90 -2.37 10.99 13.91
C ARG A 90 -1.72 12.30 13.55
N LEU A 91 -0.57 12.58 14.17
CA LEU A 91 0.29 13.69 13.78
C LEU A 91 0.80 13.46 12.35
N PRO A 92 0.89 14.52 11.52
CA PRO A 92 1.52 14.40 10.20
C PRO A 92 2.95 13.86 10.31
N ALA A 93 3.37 13.06 9.34
CA ALA A 93 4.68 12.40 9.36
C ALA A 93 5.85 13.39 9.55
N GLN A 94 5.74 14.57 8.95
CA GLN A 94 6.75 15.63 9.06
C GLN A 94 6.91 16.16 10.50
N TRP A 95 5.82 16.25 11.26
CA TRP A 95 5.87 16.60 12.69
C TRP A 95 6.56 15.50 13.50
N ASN A 96 6.26 14.23 13.21
CA ASN A 96 6.94 13.11 13.87
C ASN A 96 8.46 13.14 13.62
N MET A 97 8.89 13.45 12.40
CA MET A 97 10.33 13.60 12.08
C MET A 97 11.00 14.75 12.83
N TRP A 98 10.28 15.84 13.06
CA TRP A 98 10.79 16.96 13.85
C TRP A 98 10.85 16.60 15.34
N LEU A 99 9.82 15.94 15.89
CA LEU A 99 9.81 15.49 17.28
C LEU A 99 10.88 14.42 17.56
N SER A 100 11.12 13.53 16.59
CA SER A 100 12.20 12.54 16.64
C SER A 100 13.60 13.15 16.42
N HIS A 101 13.71 14.47 16.22
CA HIS A 101 14.96 15.19 15.93
C HIS A 101 15.67 14.75 14.64
N THR A 102 14.99 14.01 13.76
CA THR A 102 15.52 13.68 12.43
C THR A 102 15.54 14.92 11.55
N ARG A 103 14.58 15.84 11.73
CA ARG A 103 14.53 17.14 11.05
C ARG A 103 14.97 18.26 12.01
N LYS A 104 15.82 19.18 11.53
CA LYS A 104 16.28 20.34 12.30
C LYS A 104 15.18 21.39 12.48
N HIS A 105 14.57 21.80 11.37
CA HIS A 105 13.53 22.83 11.33
C HIS A 105 12.13 22.22 11.45
N PRO A 106 11.18 22.91 12.11
CA PRO A 106 9.80 22.48 12.13
C PRO A 106 9.20 22.54 10.72
N PRO A 107 8.20 21.69 10.40
CA PRO A 107 7.47 21.78 9.14
C PRO A 107 6.70 23.10 9.05
N THR A 108 6.58 23.64 7.84
CA THR A 108 5.75 24.83 7.58
C THR A 108 4.32 24.44 7.27
N LEU A 109 3.38 25.38 7.41
CA LEU A 109 1.97 25.11 7.15
C LEU A 109 1.70 24.78 5.66
N GLU A 110 2.39 25.47 4.76
CA GLU A 110 2.32 25.24 3.31
C GLU A 110 2.80 23.83 2.93
N GLU A 111 3.91 23.35 3.52
CA GLU A 111 4.40 21.99 3.30
C GLU A 111 3.36 20.93 3.70
N LEU A 112 2.62 21.16 4.79
CA LEU A 112 1.59 20.24 5.26
C LEU A 112 0.38 20.23 4.33
N GLN A 113 -0.01 21.39 3.78
CA GLN A 113 -1.09 21.48 2.81
C GLN A 113 -0.74 20.74 1.51
N GLN A 114 0.46 20.98 0.98
CA GLN A 114 0.96 20.26 -0.20
C GLN A 114 1.03 18.74 0.05
N ASP A 115 1.37 18.32 1.28
CA ASP A 115 1.37 16.90 1.65
C ASP A 115 -0.02 16.28 1.56
N LEU A 116 -1.05 16.96 2.07
CA LEU A 116 -2.44 16.52 1.99
C LEU A 116 -2.93 16.46 0.54
N GLU A 117 -2.60 17.46 -0.28
CA GLU A 117 -2.95 17.48 -1.70
C GLU A 117 -2.32 16.31 -2.45
N ARG A 118 -1.03 16.06 -2.21
CA ARG A 118 -0.34 14.91 -2.79
C ARG A 118 -0.97 13.59 -2.36
N GLN A 119 -1.28 13.43 -1.07
CA GLN A 119 -1.96 12.22 -0.57
C GLN A 119 -3.30 12.00 -1.29
N ARG A 120 -4.09 13.06 -1.47
CA ARG A 120 -5.36 12.99 -2.22
C ARG A 120 -5.14 12.56 -3.67
N GLN A 121 -4.14 13.11 -4.35
CA GLN A 121 -3.81 12.74 -5.72
C GLN A 121 -3.35 11.28 -5.83
N VAL A 122 -2.50 10.83 -4.90
CA VAL A 122 -2.03 9.44 -4.85
C VAL A 122 -3.18 8.48 -4.64
N LEU A 123 -4.11 8.78 -3.73
CA LEU A 123 -5.29 7.95 -3.49
C LEU A 123 -6.19 7.89 -4.73
N ALA A 124 -6.40 9.01 -5.43
CA ALA A 124 -7.17 9.03 -6.66
C ALA A 124 -6.50 8.17 -7.76
N ASN A 125 -5.19 8.30 -7.93
CA ASN A 125 -4.45 7.50 -8.91
C ASN A 125 -4.44 6.02 -8.56
N ALA A 126 -4.28 5.67 -7.27
CA ALA A 126 -4.36 4.30 -6.80
C ALA A 126 -5.72 3.68 -7.12
N ALA A 127 -6.82 4.40 -6.87
CA ALA A 127 -8.16 3.93 -7.21
C ALA A 127 -8.35 3.68 -8.72
N LEU A 128 -7.75 4.52 -9.58
CA LEU A 128 -7.78 4.31 -11.03
C LEU A 128 -7.00 3.06 -11.46
N ILE A 129 -5.84 2.81 -10.85
CA ILE A 129 -5.03 1.62 -11.13
C ILE A 129 -5.77 0.36 -10.65
N GLU A 130 -6.33 0.39 -9.44
CA GLU A 130 -7.09 -0.74 -8.89
C GLU A 130 -8.31 -1.11 -9.76
N ALA A 131 -9.02 -0.11 -10.30
CA ALA A 131 -10.12 -0.35 -11.23
C ALA A 131 -9.64 -1.06 -12.51
N ARG A 132 -8.52 -0.60 -13.09
CA ARG A 132 -7.93 -1.22 -14.28
C ARG A 132 -7.42 -2.64 -14.00
N ASP A 133 -6.76 -2.84 -12.86
CA ASP A 133 -6.23 -4.14 -12.46
C ASP A 133 -7.36 -5.15 -12.24
N LEU A 134 -8.52 -4.70 -11.76
CA LEU A 134 -9.70 -5.54 -11.60
C LEU A 134 -10.26 -5.98 -12.96
N GLU A 135 -10.38 -5.05 -13.92
CA GLU A 135 -10.82 -5.36 -15.29
C GLU A 135 -9.88 -6.34 -15.99
N GLU A 136 -8.56 -6.09 -15.90
CA GLU A 136 -7.56 -6.98 -16.49
C GLU A 136 -7.59 -8.37 -15.85
N ARG A 137 -7.74 -8.45 -14.53
CA ARG A 137 -7.89 -9.74 -13.83
C ARG A 137 -9.12 -10.50 -14.29
N GLN A 138 -10.25 -9.82 -14.49
CA GLN A 138 -11.46 -10.46 -14.99
C GLN A 138 -11.28 -10.98 -16.42
N GLU A 139 -10.63 -10.22 -17.29
CA GLU A 139 -10.38 -10.63 -18.67
C GLU A 139 -9.42 -11.82 -18.74
N ARG A 140 -8.35 -11.81 -17.94
CA ARG A 140 -7.43 -12.96 -17.82
C ARG A 140 -8.16 -14.23 -17.39
N LEU A 141 -9.07 -14.13 -16.40
CA LEU A 141 -9.88 -15.27 -15.96
C LEU A 141 -10.82 -15.78 -17.06
N ARG A 142 -11.43 -14.89 -17.84
CA ARG A 142 -12.29 -15.28 -18.99
C ARG A 142 -11.50 -16.02 -20.04
N ILE A 143 -10.32 -15.50 -20.42
CA ILE A 143 -9.44 -16.14 -21.40
C ILE A 143 -9.01 -17.52 -20.89
N GLU A 144 -8.56 -17.62 -19.64
CA GLU A 144 -8.14 -18.89 -19.06
C GLU A 144 -9.27 -19.94 -19.03
N GLN A 145 -10.49 -19.53 -18.65
CA GLN A 145 -11.67 -20.39 -18.70
C GLN A 145 -11.99 -20.84 -20.12
N SER A 146 -11.90 -19.93 -21.10
CA SER A 146 -12.13 -20.24 -22.52
C SER A 146 -11.10 -21.27 -23.05
N LEU A 147 -9.82 -21.11 -22.71
CA LEU A 147 -8.75 -22.03 -23.12
C LEU A 147 -8.90 -23.40 -22.47
N LYS A 148 -9.27 -23.44 -21.18
CA LYS A 148 -9.59 -24.70 -20.47
C LYS A 148 -10.76 -25.43 -21.12
N ALA A 149 -11.83 -24.72 -21.48
CA ALA A 149 -12.99 -25.30 -22.15
C ALA A 149 -12.64 -25.85 -23.55
N GLU A 150 -11.86 -25.12 -24.34
CA GLU A 150 -11.38 -25.57 -25.66
C GLU A 150 -10.47 -26.81 -25.56
N ASN A 151 -9.55 -26.84 -24.60
CA ASN A 151 -8.71 -28.02 -24.36
C ASN A 151 -9.52 -29.25 -23.95
N ALA A 152 -10.55 -29.09 -23.09
CA ALA A 152 -11.44 -30.18 -22.71
C ALA A 152 -12.26 -30.73 -23.89
N LYS A 153 -12.61 -29.90 -24.88
CA LYS A 153 -13.26 -30.37 -26.12
C LYS A 153 -12.29 -31.17 -27.00
N ARG A 154 -11.04 -30.72 -27.13
CA ARG A 154 -10.01 -31.41 -27.93
C ARG A 154 -9.68 -32.80 -27.38
N THR A 155 -9.45 -32.93 -26.08
CA THR A 155 -9.15 -34.23 -25.46
C THR A 155 -10.28 -35.25 -25.55
N ARG A 156 -11.53 -34.82 -25.76
CA ARG A 156 -12.67 -35.73 -25.96
C ARG A 156 -12.70 -36.38 -27.36
N ILE A 157 -12.03 -35.81 -28.35
CA ILE A 157 -12.08 -36.29 -29.75
C ILE A 157 -10.92 -37.27 -30.06
N GLU A 158 -9.83 -37.24 -29.29
CA GLU A 158 -8.62 -38.04 -29.54
C GLU A 158 -8.37 -39.12 -28.48
N GLN A 159 -9.35 -39.98 -28.19
CA GLN A 159 -9.09 -41.22 -27.45
C GLN A 159 -9.21 -42.44 -28.37
N PRO A 160 -8.12 -42.90 -29.02
CA PRO A 160 -8.04 -44.25 -29.54
C PRO A 160 -8.06 -45.22 -28.35
N GLN A 161 -9.05 -46.12 -28.30
CA GLN A 161 -9.07 -47.20 -27.34
C GLN A 161 -7.91 -48.16 -27.62
N ILE A 162 -6.83 -48.05 -26.84
CA ILE A 162 -5.78 -49.06 -26.79
C ILE A 162 -6.18 -50.08 -25.72
N PRO A 163 -6.39 -51.36 -26.06
CA PRO A 163 -6.72 -52.39 -25.08
C PRO A 163 -5.53 -52.61 -24.12
N SER A 164 -5.78 -52.48 -22.81
CA SER A 164 -4.83 -52.85 -21.77
C SER A 164 -4.55 -54.35 -21.82
N GLN A 165 -3.32 -54.73 -22.19
CA GLN A 165 -2.75 -56.03 -21.82
C GLN A 165 -1.92 -55.85 -20.55
N GLN A 166 -2.37 -56.51 -19.49
CA GLN A 166 -1.62 -56.76 -18.27
C GLN A 166 -0.51 -57.78 -18.55
N SER A 167 0.71 -57.51 -18.10
CA SER A 167 1.73 -58.52 -17.85
C SER A 167 2.58 -58.12 -16.63
N PRO A 168 3.01 -59.10 -15.81
CA PRO A 168 3.55 -58.89 -14.46
C PRO A 168 5.06 -58.60 -14.43
N THR A 169 5.49 -58.12 -13.26
CA THR A 169 6.87 -57.95 -12.79
C THR A 169 7.74 -59.21 -12.93
N PRO A 170 9.06 -59.04 -13.12
CA PRO A 170 9.96 -59.59 -12.11
C PRO A 170 11.12 -58.66 -11.72
N ASP A 171 11.49 -58.78 -10.44
CA ASP A 171 12.70 -58.25 -9.81
C ASP A 171 13.98 -58.71 -10.54
N HIS A 172 14.96 -57.81 -10.67
CA HIS A 172 16.37 -58.17 -10.64
C HIS A 172 17.25 -57.01 -10.14
N ASP A 173 18.19 -57.39 -9.30
CA ASP A 173 19.13 -56.61 -8.49
C ASP A 173 20.00 -55.57 -9.23
N ALA A 174 20.40 -54.56 -8.46
CA ALA A 174 21.52 -53.64 -8.70
C ALA A 174 22.88 -54.41 -8.74
N PRO A 175 23.98 -53.91 -9.36
CA PRO A 175 24.62 -52.64 -8.97
C PRO A 175 25.38 -51.83 -10.07
N GLU A 176 25.69 -50.59 -9.69
CA GLU A 176 26.86 -49.73 -10.02
C GLU A 176 27.36 -49.43 -11.45
N SER A 177 27.49 -48.10 -11.66
CA SER A 177 28.66 -47.38 -12.22
C SER A 177 28.99 -47.52 -13.71
N ARG A 178 28.76 -46.41 -14.45
CA ARG A 178 29.75 -45.82 -15.37
C ARG A 178 29.37 -44.41 -15.82
N LYS A 179 30.38 -43.54 -15.79
CA LYS A 179 30.41 -42.15 -16.29
C LYS A 179 30.15 -42.08 -17.81
N ALA A 180 29.43 -41.05 -18.26
CA ALA A 180 29.83 -40.14 -19.36
C ALA A 180 28.69 -39.17 -19.71
N ALA A 181 29.02 -37.88 -19.77
CA ALA A 181 28.14 -36.81 -20.23
C ALA A 181 27.88 -36.89 -21.75
N PRO A 182 26.74 -36.35 -22.20
CA PRO A 182 26.78 -35.49 -23.38
C PRO A 182 26.15 -34.12 -23.12
N LYS A 183 26.79 -33.10 -23.68
CA LYS A 183 26.31 -31.72 -23.78
C LYS A 183 24.90 -31.68 -24.38
N GLN A 184 23.99 -30.95 -23.74
CA GLN A 184 22.82 -30.40 -24.41
C GLN A 184 22.70 -28.92 -24.05
N ASP A 185 23.06 -28.12 -25.05
CA ASP A 185 22.65 -26.73 -25.19
C ASP A 185 21.12 -26.64 -25.30
N SER A 186 20.60 -25.46 -24.94
CA SER A 186 19.23 -24.95 -25.05
C SER A 186 18.24 -25.34 -23.93
N SER A 187 18.27 -24.55 -22.85
CA SER A 187 17.06 -24.25 -22.09
C SER A 187 16.46 -22.90 -22.56
N PRO A 188 15.12 -22.81 -22.61
CA PRO A 188 14.39 -21.66 -23.13
C PRO A 188 14.49 -20.49 -22.16
N THR A 189 14.55 -19.29 -22.73
CA THR A 189 14.56 -17.98 -22.07
C THR A 189 13.53 -17.95 -20.95
N ALA A 190 14.01 -18.00 -19.70
CA ALA A 190 13.23 -17.73 -18.52
C ALA A 190 12.93 -16.22 -18.49
N ASP A 191 11.65 -15.88 -18.32
CA ASP A 191 11.17 -14.55 -17.94
C ASP A 191 11.70 -14.18 -16.55
N GLU A 192 13.01 -13.94 -16.43
CA GLU A 192 13.55 -13.25 -15.27
C GLU A 192 13.39 -11.74 -15.51
N PRO A 193 12.76 -11.00 -14.57
CA PRO A 193 12.67 -9.55 -14.69
C PRO A 193 14.08 -8.98 -14.73
N GLU A 194 14.39 -8.22 -15.78
CA GLU A 194 15.67 -7.53 -15.93
C GLU A 194 16.05 -6.83 -14.62
N SER A 195 17.26 -7.14 -14.13
CA SER A 195 17.80 -6.48 -12.96
C SER A 195 17.97 -4.99 -13.26
N TRP A 196 17.16 -4.16 -12.59
CA TRP A 196 17.28 -2.70 -12.66
C TRP A 196 18.74 -2.32 -12.40
N SER A 197 19.40 -1.71 -13.39
CA SER A 197 20.72 -1.13 -13.22
C SER A 197 20.59 0.40 -13.22
N PRO A 198 20.98 1.10 -12.13
CA PRO A 198 20.84 2.55 -12.06
C PRO A 198 21.77 3.23 -13.08
N GLN A 199 21.19 3.88 -14.09
CA GLN A 199 21.94 4.71 -15.02
C GLN A 199 22.47 5.96 -14.29
N THR A 200 23.78 6.02 -14.11
CA THR A 200 24.45 7.23 -13.58
C THR A 200 24.57 8.25 -14.71
N LEU A 201 23.73 9.29 -14.67
CA LEU A 201 23.77 10.39 -15.62
C LEU A 201 25.05 11.21 -15.38
N ARG A 202 26.09 10.99 -16.18
CA ARG A 202 27.30 11.82 -16.15
C ARG A 202 27.00 13.20 -16.74
N ARG A 203 26.75 14.17 -15.86
CA ARG A 203 26.71 15.60 -16.19
C ARG A 203 28.11 16.00 -16.70
N ARG A 204 28.27 16.21 -18.01
CA ARG A 204 29.47 16.82 -18.59
C ARG A 204 29.68 18.21 -17.99
N GLY A 205 30.91 18.47 -17.54
CA GLY A 205 31.41 19.81 -17.27
C GLY A 205 31.76 20.55 -18.55
#